data_AF-A0A838DPS8-F1
#
_entry.id   AF-A0A838DPS8-F1
#
_cell.length_a   1.000
_cell.length_b   1.000
_cell.length_c   1.000
_cell.angle_alpha   90.00
_cell.angle_beta   90.00
_cell.angle_gamma   90.00
#
_symmetry.space_group_name_H-M   'P 1'
#
loop_
_entity.id
_entity.type
_entity.pdbx_description
1 polymer ?
#
loop_
_entity_poly.entity_id
_entity_poly.type
_entity_poly.pdbx_seq_one_letter_code
_entity_poly.pdbx_strand_id
1 'polypeptide(L)' 'MTTVSISLLREITEKVRPPRALFVPYPLGYPLGEPGNPDLQKRIMRAAFALLPRTDTPVLESF' A
#
# COMPACT_ATOMS: atom_id res chain seq x y z
N MET A 1 -4.54 5.59 -17.14
CA MET A 1 -4.71 5.90 -15.70
C MET A 1 -4.09 4.74 -14.91
N THR A 2 -3.17 5.02 -13.98
CA THR A 2 -2.46 3.99 -13.20
C THR A 2 -2.88 4.08 -11.73
N THR A 3 -3.08 2.93 -11.08
CA THR A 3 -3.55 2.85 -9.69
C THR A 3 -2.61 1.96 -8.85
N VAL A 4 -2.68 2.15 -7.53
CA VAL A 4 -2.01 1.33 -6.52
C VAL A 4 -2.99 1.07 -5.37
N SER A 5 -2.95 -0.13 -4.80
CA SER A 5 -3.72 -0.48 -3.61
C SER A 5 -2.87 -0.34 -2.35
N ILE A 6 -3.46 0.18 -1.27
CA ILE A 6 -2.88 0.05 0.08
C ILE A 6 -3.61 -1.10 0.75
N SER A 7 -2.86 -2.08 1.25
CA SER A 7 -3.42 -3.29 1.82
C SER A 7 -3.03 -3.50 3.27
N LEU A 8 -4.01 -3.99 4.04
CA LEU A 8 -3.90 -4.28 5.47
C LEU A 8 -3.81 -5.78 5.74
N LEU A 9 -4.10 -6.63 4.74
CA LEU A 9 -4.19 -8.08 4.87
C LEU A 9 -3.30 -8.73 3.83
N ARG A 10 -2.08 -9.11 4.24
CA ARG A 10 -1.06 -9.65 3.33
C ARG A 10 -1.54 -10.91 2.62
N GLU A 11 -2.06 -11.87 3.37
CA GLU A 11 -2.45 -13.20 2.88
C GLU A 11 -3.59 -13.10 1.86
N ILE A 12 -4.50 -12.15 2.05
CA ILE A 12 -5.57 -11.86 1.09
C ILE A 12 -5.00 -11.21 -0.17
N THR A 13 -4.05 -10.28 -0.02
CA THR A 13 -3.43 -9.56 -1.13
C THR A 13 -2.62 -10.48 -2.03
N GLU A 14 -1.88 -11.41 -1.43
CA GLU A 14 -1.11 -12.43 -2.13
C GLU A 14 -2.01 -13.36 -2.95
N LYS A 15 -3.24 -13.62 -2.49
CA LYS A 15 -4.24 -14.40 -3.25
C LYS A 15 -4.90 -13.58 -4.37
N VAL A 16 -5.24 -12.32 -4.11
CA VAL A 16 -5.91 -11.43 -5.09
C VAL A 16 -4.95 -10.98 -6.19
N ARG A 17 -3.66 -10.81 -5.87
CA ARG A 17 -2.58 -10.41 -6.80
C ARG A 17 -2.93 -9.13 -7.59
N PRO A 18 -3.28 -8.02 -6.92
CA PRO A 18 -3.50 -6.75 -7.62
C PRO A 18 -2.22 -6.33 -8.36
N PRO A 19 -2.32 -5.53 -9.44
CA PRO A 19 -1.13 -5.14 -10.20
C PRO A 19 -0.05 -4.49 -9.33
N ARG A 20 -0.44 -3.64 -8.38
CA ARG A 20 0.46 -2.94 -7.45
C ARG A 20 -0.20 -2.84 -6.09
N ALA A 21 0.48 -3.29 -5.05
CA ALA A 21 0.01 -3.13 -3.68
C ALA A 21 1.17 -2.78 -2.73
N LEU A 22 0.91 -1.83 -1.83
CA LEU A 22 1.72 -1.58 -0.65
C LEU A 22 1.02 -2.23 0.54
N PHE A 23 1.65 -3.23 1.15
CA PHE A 23 1.24 -3.75 2.45
C PHE A 23 1.72 -2.81 3.56
N VAL A 24 0.82 -2.42 4.46
CA VAL A 24 1.17 -1.63 5.64
C VAL A 24 0.83 -2.43 6.91
N PRO A 25 1.70 -2.43 7.94
CA PRO A 25 1.49 -3.22 9.17
C PRO A 25 0.59 -2.48 10.17
N TYR A 26 -0.53 -1.91 9.72
CA TYR A 26 -1.47 -1.18 10.56
C TYR A 26 -2.79 -1.95 10.77
N PRO A 27 -3.49 -1.71 11.90
CA PRO A 27 -4.78 -2.34 12.14
C PRO A 27 -5.81 -2.08 11.04
N LEU A 28 -6.71 -3.03 10.84
CA LEU A 28 -7.83 -2.89 9.91
C LEU A 28 -8.61 -1.60 10.22
N GLY A 29 -8.85 -0.76 9.20
CA GLY A 29 -9.49 0.55 9.36
C GLY A 29 -8.53 1.74 9.48
N TYR A 30 -7.22 1.49 9.64
CA TYR A 30 -6.20 2.53 9.73
C TYR A 30 -5.14 2.39 8.62
N PRO A 31 -5.52 2.42 7.32
CA PRO A 31 -4.59 2.19 6.21
C PRO A 31 -3.48 3.23 6.09
N LEU A 32 -3.65 4.39 6.71
CA LEU A 32 -2.64 5.45 6.74
C LEU A 32 -2.00 5.63 8.14
N GLY A 33 -2.13 4.62 9.00
CA GLY A 33 -1.59 4.65 10.36
C GLY A 33 -2.43 5.47 11.34
N GLU A 34 -1.77 6.00 12.37
CA GLU A 34 -2.41 6.74 13.47
C GLU A 34 -3.11 8.03 12.99
N PRO A 35 -4.32 8.33 13.49
CA PRO A 35 -4.98 9.61 13.22
C PRO A 35 -4.16 10.78 13.77
N GLY A 36 -4.17 11.92 13.07
CA GLY A 36 -3.46 13.12 13.51
C GLY A 36 -1.94 13.10 13.28
N ASN A 37 -1.39 12.07 12.62
CA ASN A 37 0.02 11.98 12.26
C ASN A 37 0.24 12.24 10.74
N PRO A 38 0.25 13.52 10.28
CA PRO A 38 0.32 13.84 8.85
C PRO A 38 1.65 13.42 8.20
N ASP A 39 2.74 13.38 8.96
CA ASP A 39 4.04 12.97 8.43
C ASP A 39 4.07 11.48 8.13
N LEU A 40 3.50 10.65 9.00
CA LEU A 40 3.32 9.22 8.75
C LEU A 40 2.43 8.98 7.52
N GLN A 41 1.28 9.64 7.47
CA GLN A 41 0.31 9.50 6.37
C GLN A 41 0.95 9.86 5.02
N LYS A 42 1.70 10.96 4.96
CA LYS A 42 2.46 11.37 3.76
C LYS A 42 3.50 10.33 3.37
N ARG A 43 4.21 9.73 4.33
CA ARG A 43 5.21 8.68 4.05
C ARG A 43 4.55 7.45 3.43
N ILE A 44 3.44 6.98 3.97
CA ILE A 44 2.67 5.84 3.43
C ILE A 44 2.20 6.14 2.01
N MET A 45 1.61 7.32 1.78
CA MET A 45 1.16 7.71 0.45
C MET A 45 2.30 7.78 -0.56
N ARG A 46 3.46 8.34 -0.16
CA ARG A 46 4.64 8.41 -1.03
C ARG A 46 5.18 7.03 -1.38
N ALA A 47 5.25 6.11 -0.41
CA ALA A 47 5.64 4.73 -0.66
C ALA A 47 4.69 4.03 -1.63
N ALA A 48 3.37 4.22 -1.46
CA ALA A 48 2.38 3.66 -2.39
C ALA A 48 2.55 4.25 -3.80
N PHE A 49 2.73 5.57 -3.91
CA PHE A 49 2.93 6.23 -5.21
C PHE A 49 4.25 5.87 -5.89
N ALA A 50 5.28 5.51 -5.14
CA ALA A 50 6.53 5.00 -5.71
C ALA A 50 6.34 3.70 -6.52
N LEU A 51 5.23 2.98 -6.30
CA LEU A 51 4.88 1.79 -7.09
C LEU A 51 4.22 2.12 -8.43
N LEU A 52 3.65 3.31 -8.62
CA LEU A 52 2.95 3.68 -9.86
C LEU A 52 3.79 3.48 -11.14
N PRO A 53 5.09 3.83 -11.20
CA PRO A 53 5.90 3.62 -12.40
C PRO A 53 6.32 2.16 -12.62
N ARG A 54 6.13 1.25 -11.65
CA ARG A 54 6.50 -0.16 -11.79
C ARG A 54 5.69 -0.83 -12.88
N THR A 55 6.35 -1.56 -13.78
CA THR A 55 5.73 -2.30 -14.90
C THR A 55 5.83 -3.81 -14.72
N ASP A 56 6.64 -4.27 -13.79
CA ASP A 56 6.85 -5.64 -13.34
C ASP A 56 5.76 -6.09 -12.35
N THR A 57 4.51 -6.03 -12.79
CA THR A 57 3.33 -6.39 -11.99
C THR A 57 2.97 -7.88 -12.15
N PRO A 58 2.45 -8.58 -11.12
CA PRO A 58 2.01 -8.05 -9.82
C PRO A 58 3.16 -7.80 -8.85
N VAL A 59 3.13 -6.65 -8.18
CA VAL A 59 4.09 -6.29 -7.12
C VAL A 59 3.36 -6.07 -5.80
N LEU A 60 3.88 -6.69 -4.74
CA LEU A 60 3.48 -6.48 -3.36
C LEU A 60 4.71 -6.04 -2.57
N GLU A 61 4.77 -4.76 -2.22
CA GLU A 61 5.86 -4.17 -1.41
C GLU A 61 5.40 -3.96 0.03
N SER A 62 6.33 -4.01 0.98
CA SER A 62 6.05 -3.78 2.40
C SER A 62 6.48 -2.37 2.78
N PHE A 63 5.62 -1.65 3.51
CA PHE A 63 5.92 -0.32 4.05
C PHE A 63 6.86 -0.37 5.27
#